data_AF-A0AA87B2I8-F1
#
_entry.id   AF-A0AA87B2I8-F1
#
_cell.length_a   1.000
_cell.length_b   1.000
_cell.length_c   1.000
_cell.angle_alpha   90.00
_cell.angle_beta   90.00
_cell.angle_gamma   90.00
#
_symmetry.space_group_name_H-M   'P 1'
#
loop_
_entity.id
_entity.type
_entity.pdbx_description
1 polymer ?
#
loop_
_entity_poly.entity_id
_entity_poly.type
_entity_poly.pdbx_seq_one_letter_code
_entity_poly.pdbx_strand_id
1 'polypeptide(L)'
;MIPVALPSVEALLFLAFLLATTFVWAVWTLVLVIRYAAGRWKRPMILPYGLVTAVALFTLWQIADFYIQMHAYEKERAASYRPELAEATRLGQIDMPKGTKLELSVADTPESFRRALFPHPVSVADIDTVEIARYISIKINENYQTIGFTPDNMRITGQGVSTQSGWRCDATQPVEFDLKPDGGISAFSTCILADGNVIDGISLPKGTSLRSSTGNVYTDGFVDSDRWVLDTPEGQIVHIDDFDLEDVTLALDGERNLYEIRRARLSEEKMVGTERSPPGTEIRLNSRHIRGDYPGAWWVMQPADDTRSGPGSRQSIVLSRHGDVLATLSE
;
A
#
# COMPACT_ATOMS: atom_id res chain seq x y z
N MET A 1 -25.76 -6.58 6.52
CA MET A 1 -25.19 -7.36 7.64
C MET A 1 -26.21 -8.41 8.05
N ILE A 2 -25.95 -9.69 7.82
CA ILE A 2 -26.80 -10.75 8.36
C ILE A 2 -26.48 -10.80 9.87
N PRO A 3 -27.46 -10.65 10.77
CA PRO A 3 -27.20 -10.74 12.21
C PRO A 3 -26.74 -12.15 12.51
N VAL A 4 -25.44 -12.31 12.80
CA VAL A 4 -24.93 -13.54 13.40
C VAL A 4 -25.42 -13.50 14.84
N ALA A 5 -26.48 -14.26 15.13
CA ALA A 5 -26.96 -14.42 16.49
C ALA A 5 -25.80 -14.98 17.32
N LEU A 6 -25.32 -14.19 18.29
CA LEU A 6 -24.32 -14.68 19.24
C LEU A 6 -24.92 -15.92 19.93
N PRO A 7 -24.17 -17.03 20.01
CA PRO A 7 -24.64 -18.22 20.72
C PRO A 7 -24.99 -17.82 22.16
N SER A 8 -26.09 -18.34 22.68
CA SER A 8 -26.53 -18.04 24.04
C SER A 8 -25.46 -18.44 25.05
N VAL A 9 -25.39 -17.74 26.18
CA VAL A 9 -24.45 -18.05 27.28
C VAL A 9 -24.62 -19.51 27.72
N GLU A 10 -25.86 -20.00 27.75
CA GLU A 10 -26.18 -21.40 28.05
C GLU A 10 -25.52 -22.36 27.06
N ALA A 11 -25.61 -22.09 25.74
CA ALA A 11 -24.99 -22.92 24.71
C ALA A 11 -23.45 -22.96 24.86
N LEU A 12 -22.83 -21.83 25.20
CA LEU A 12 -21.39 -21.76 25.45
C LEU A 12 -20.97 -22.57 26.68
N LEU A 13 -21.76 -22.53 27.77
CA LEU A 13 -21.51 -23.33 28.97
C LEU A 13 -21.67 -24.83 28.71
N PHE A 14 -22.69 -25.23 27.95
CA PHE A 14 -22.86 -26.63 27.53
C PHE A 14 -21.68 -27.10 26.67
N LEU A 15 -21.25 -26.30 25.70
CA LEU A 15 -20.08 -26.63 24.87
C LEU A 15 -18.80 -26.78 25.70
N ALA A 16 -18.57 -25.87 26.65
CA ALA A 16 -17.42 -25.92 27.55
C ALA A 16 -17.42 -27.19 28.41
N PHE A 17 -18.58 -27.58 28.95
CA PHE A 17 -18.73 -28.82 29.71
C PHE A 17 -18.46 -30.07 28.87
N LEU A 18 -18.96 -30.10 27.64
CA LEU A 18 -18.73 -31.16 26.68
C LEU A 18 -17.24 -31.30 26.32
N LEU A 19 -16.56 -30.18 26.07
CA LEU A 19 -15.11 -30.16 25.82
C LEU A 19 -14.30 -30.62 27.04
N ALA A 20 -14.65 -30.16 28.24
CA ALA A 20 -14.00 -30.58 29.48
C ALA A 20 -14.14 -32.10 29.71
N THR A 21 -15.33 -32.65 29.46
CA THR A 21 -15.60 -34.09 29.57
C THR A 21 -14.76 -34.88 28.56
N THR A 22 -14.63 -34.36 27.33
CA THR A 22 -13.79 -34.96 26.27
C THR A 22 -12.31 -34.93 26.64
N PHE A 23 -11.85 -33.85 27.27
CA PHE A 23 -10.47 -33.74 27.75
C PHE A 23 -10.17 -34.73 28.88
N VAL A 24 -11.07 -34.84 29.87
CA VAL A 24 -10.96 -35.83 30.95
C VAL A 24 -10.95 -37.25 30.38
N TRP A 25 -11.79 -37.53 29.38
CA TRP A 25 -11.78 -38.80 28.66
C TRP A 25 -10.43 -39.08 27.99
N ALA A 26 -9.85 -38.10 27.28
CA ALA A 26 -8.56 -38.26 26.60
C ALA A 26 -7.43 -38.58 27.59
N VAL A 27 -7.37 -37.85 28.73
CA VAL A 27 -6.40 -38.10 29.80
C VAL A 27 -6.62 -39.48 30.43
N TRP A 28 -7.88 -39.85 30.70
CA TRP A 28 -8.20 -41.15 31.30
C TRP A 28 -7.83 -42.31 30.38
N THR A 29 -8.11 -42.17 29.07
CA THR A 29 -7.74 -43.12 28.03
C THR A 29 -6.22 -43.26 27.93
N LEU A 30 -5.49 -42.15 27.91
CA LEU A 30 -4.02 -42.15 27.88
C LEU A 30 -3.43 -42.89 29.10
N VAL A 31 -3.95 -42.62 30.30
CA VAL A 31 -3.52 -43.31 31.53
C VAL A 31 -3.80 -44.81 31.47
N LEU A 32 -4.95 -45.24 30.93
CA LEU A 32 -5.27 -46.66 30.75
C LEU A 32 -4.31 -47.34 29.76
N VAL A 33 -3.99 -46.68 28.63
CA VAL A 33 -3.03 -47.16 27.63
C VAL A 33 -1.63 -47.32 28.26
N ILE A 34 -1.16 -46.33 29.03
CA ILE A 34 0.13 -46.40 29.74
C ILE A 34 0.13 -47.55 30.75
N ARG A 35 -0.94 -47.73 31.54
CA ARG A 35 -1.05 -48.82 32.53
C ARG A 35 -1.10 -50.21 31.89
N TYR A 36 -1.74 -50.33 30.73
CA TYR A 36 -1.74 -51.54 29.93
C TYR A 36 -0.35 -51.91 29.44
N ALA A 37 0.35 -50.95 28.83
CA ALA A 37 1.71 -51.12 28.34
C ALA A 37 2.70 -51.49 29.47
N ALA A 38 2.47 -50.97 30.68
CA ALA A 38 3.27 -51.29 31.86
C ALA A 38 2.90 -52.62 32.56
N GLY A 39 1.96 -53.42 32.01
CA GLY A 39 1.55 -54.71 32.57
C GLY A 39 0.75 -54.61 33.89
N ARG A 40 0.30 -53.41 34.28
CA ARG A 40 -0.41 -53.15 35.55
C ARG A 40 -1.93 -53.09 35.36
N TRP A 41 -2.47 -54.00 34.56
CA TRP A 41 -3.89 -54.00 34.22
C TRP A 41 -4.73 -54.54 35.38
N LYS A 42 -5.46 -53.64 36.06
CA LYS A 42 -6.56 -54.01 36.98
C LYS A 42 -7.87 -53.84 36.24
N ARG A 43 -8.88 -54.68 36.52
CA ARG A 43 -10.22 -54.61 35.89
C ARG A 43 -10.72 -53.16 35.89
N PRO A 44 -10.83 -52.51 34.71
CA PRO A 44 -11.27 -51.13 34.66
C PRO A 44 -12.75 -51.04 34.99
N MET A 45 -13.18 -49.86 35.44
CA MET A 45 -14.57 -49.54 35.70
C MET A 45 -15.28 -49.33 34.34
N ILE A 46 -15.70 -50.43 33.71
CA ILE A 46 -16.15 -50.48 32.30
C ILE A 46 -17.36 -49.56 32.05
N LEU A 47 -18.30 -49.50 32.98
CA LEU A 47 -19.57 -48.77 32.83
C LEU A 47 -19.39 -47.24 32.81
N PRO A 48 -18.72 -46.59 33.78
CA PRO A 48 -18.48 -45.15 33.71
C PRO A 48 -17.52 -44.76 32.58
N TYR A 49 -16.55 -45.60 32.24
CA TYR A 49 -15.68 -45.35 31.08
C TYR A 49 -16.47 -45.38 29.77
N GLY A 50 -17.38 -46.34 29.61
CA GLY A 50 -18.27 -46.42 28.44
C GLY A 50 -19.16 -45.18 28.30
N LEU A 51 -19.74 -44.69 29.40
CA LEU A 51 -20.58 -43.48 29.40
C LEU A 51 -19.77 -42.24 28.97
N VAL A 52 -18.61 -42.03 29.59
CA VAL A 52 -17.72 -40.90 29.26
C VAL A 52 -17.20 -40.99 27.82
N THR A 53 -16.92 -42.20 27.34
CA THR A 53 -16.53 -42.44 25.94
C THR A 53 -17.66 -42.10 24.97
N ALA A 54 -18.91 -42.47 25.26
CA ALA A 54 -20.05 -42.12 24.42
C ALA A 54 -20.24 -40.60 24.30
N VAL A 55 -20.11 -39.88 25.43
CA VAL A 55 -20.16 -38.41 25.44
C VAL A 55 -18.99 -37.83 24.63
N ALA A 56 -17.76 -38.30 24.84
CA ALA A 56 -16.59 -37.82 24.11
C ALA A 56 -16.65 -38.10 22.60
N LEU A 57 -17.22 -39.22 22.17
CA LEU A 57 -17.42 -39.52 20.75
C LEU A 57 -18.50 -38.61 20.15
N PHE A 58 -19.59 -38.36 20.88
CA PHE A 58 -20.64 -37.43 20.45
C PHE A 58 -20.11 -36.01 20.27
N THR A 59 -19.28 -35.52 21.19
CA THR A 59 -18.68 -34.17 21.09
C THR A 59 -17.71 -34.05 19.93
N LEU A 60 -16.84 -35.04 19.72
CA LEU A 60 -15.94 -35.08 18.58
C LEU A 60 -16.71 -35.13 17.25
N TRP A 61 -17.80 -35.91 17.19
CA TRP A 61 -18.65 -35.98 16.01
C TRP A 61 -19.33 -34.64 15.70
N GLN A 62 -19.90 -33.97 16.71
CA GLN A 62 -20.50 -32.63 16.57
C GLN A 62 -19.49 -31.58 16.09
N ILE A 63 -18.26 -31.60 16.63
CA ILE A 63 -17.19 -30.68 16.20
C ILE A 63 -16.79 -30.98 14.75
N ALA A 64 -16.65 -32.25 14.38
CA ALA A 64 -16.30 -32.64 13.02
C ALA A 64 -17.39 -32.24 12.01
N ASP A 65 -18.67 -32.48 12.34
CA ASP A 65 -19.81 -32.07 11.49
C ASP A 65 -19.86 -30.55 11.32
N PHE A 66 -19.76 -29.79 12.41
CA PHE A 66 -19.69 -28.33 12.35
C PHE A 66 -18.50 -27.84 11.52
N TYR A 67 -17.32 -28.45 11.69
CA TYR A 67 -16.14 -28.11 10.91
C TYR A 67 -16.34 -28.34 9.41
N ILE A 68 -16.94 -29.48 9.03
CA ILE A 68 -17.24 -29.81 7.64
C ILE A 68 -18.26 -28.81 7.06
N GLN A 69 -19.33 -28.50 7.79
CA GLN A 69 -20.35 -27.54 7.36
C GLN A 69 -19.78 -26.13 7.20
N MET A 70 -18.96 -25.68 8.16
CA MET A 70 -18.32 -24.36 8.09
C MET A 70 -17.36 -24.27 6.89
N HIS A 71 -16.59 -25.32 6.62
CA HIS A 71 -15.73 -25.37 5.43
C HIS A 71 -16.52 -25.34 4.13
N ALA A 72 -17.64 -26.05 4.05
CA ALA A 72 -18.52 -26.00 2.88
C ALA A 72 -19.10 -24.60 2.68
N TYR A 73 -19.59 -23.98 3.76
CA TYR A 73 -20.13 -22.61 3.74
C TYR A 73 -19.07 -21.56 3.37
N GLU A 74 -17.86 -21.67 3.91
CA GLU A 74 -16.75 -20.79 3.56
C GLU A 74 -16.34 -20.94 2.10
N LYS A 75 -16.35 -22.17 1.57
CA LYS A 75 -16.04 -22.44 0.16
C LYS A 75 -17.08 -21.84 -0.78
N GLU A 76 -18.36 -22.00 -0.47
CA GLU A 76 -19.46 -21.38 -1.22
C GLU A 76 -19.38 -19.86 -1.16
N ARG A 77 -19.20 -19.31 0.05
CA ARG A 77 -19.04 -17.87 0.25
C ARG A 77 -17.84 -17.35 -0.54
N ALA A 78 -16.69 -18.02 -0.48
CA ALA A 78 -15.50 -17.64 -1.22
C ALA A 78 -15.75 -17.65 -2.74
N ALA A 79 -16.52 -18.62 -3.26
CA ALA A 79 -16.87 -18.68 -4.67
C ALA A 79 -17.70 -17.46 -5.12
N SER A 80 -18.67 -17.03 -4.31
CA SER A 80 -19.48 -15.83 -4.60
C SER A 80 -18.70 -14.52 -4.58
N TYR A 81 -17.61 -14.44 -3.80
CA TYR A 81 -16.73 -13.26 -3.77
C TYR A 81 -15.56 -13.34 -4.76
N ARG A 82 -15.25 -14.53 -5.28
CA ARG A 82 -14.12 -14.77 -6.18
C ARG A 82 -14.50 -15.57 -7.44
N PRO A 83 -15.45 -15.07 -8.24
CA PRO A 83 -15.85 -15.77 -9.45
C PRO A 83 -14.75 -15.69 -10.52
N GLU A 84 -14.73 -16.70 -11.39
CA GLU A 84 -13.97 -16.69 -12.64
C GLU A 84 -14.94 -16.44 -13.80
N LEU A 85 -14.60 -15.51 -14.70
CA LEU A 85 -15.46 -15.18 -15.84
C LEU A 85 -15.55 -16.35 -16.82
N ALA A 86 -16.77 -16.87 -17.00
CA ALA A 86 -17.04 -17.96 -17.95
C ALA A 86 -16.92 -17.52 -19.41
N GLU A 87 -17.19 -16.24 -19.69
CA GLU A 87 -17.20 -15.63 -21.01
C GLU A 87 -16.51 -14.26 -20.98
N ALA A 88 -15.99 -13.83 -22.14
CA ALA A 88 -15.41 -12.50 -22.27
C ALA A 88 -16.49 -11.44 -22.02
N THR A 89 -16.22 -10.52 -21.10
CA THR A 89 -17.19 -9.54 -20.61
C THR A 89 -16.51 -8.20 -20.41
N ARG A 90 -17.21 -7.10 -20.71
CA ARG A 90 -16.70 -5.77 -20.41
C ARG A 90 -17.21 -5.30 -19.05
N LEU A 91 -16.31 -5.04 -18.10
CA LEU A 91 -16.64 -4.57 -16.76
C LEU A 91 -15.93 -3.26 -16.45
N GLY A 92 -16.67 -2.24 -16.04
CA GLY A 92 -16.12 -0.91 -15.73
C GLY A 92 -15.17 -0.37 -16.81
N GLN A 93 -15.63 -0.42 -18.07
CA GLN A 93 -14.92 -0.04 -19.30
C GLN A 93 -13.72 -0.90 -19.71
N ILE A 94 -13.35 -1.94 -18.95
CA ILE A 94 -12.27 -2.86 -19.29
C ILE A 94 -12.83 -4.10 -19.98
N ASP A 95 -12.26 -4.45 -21.14
CA ASP A 95 -12.55 -5.71 -21.80
C ASP A 95 -11.81 -6.86 -21.10
N MET A 96 -12.56 -7.73 -20.43
CA MET A 96 -12.00 -8.85 -19.68
C MET A 96 -12.16 -10.15 -20.47
N PRO A 97 -11.08 -10.89 -20.74
CA PRO A 97 -11.18 -12.18 -21.41
C PRO A 97 -11.80 -13.24 -20.49
N LYS A 98 -12.28 -14.32 -21.12
CA LYS A 98 -12.68 -15.55 -20.42
C LYS A 98 -11.53 -16.06 -19.54
N GLY A 99 -11.85 -16.52 -18.33
CA GLY A 99 -10.88 -17.02 -17.36
C GLY A 99 -10.27 -15.93 -16.46
N THR A 100 -10.74 -14.69 -16.58
CA THR A 100 -10.36 -13.62 -15.64
C THR A 100 -10.92 -13.93 -14.26
N LYS A 101 -10.04 -13.94 -13.26
CA LYS A 101 -10.41 -14.18 -11.86
C LYS A 101 -10.68 -12.85 -11.18
N LEU A 102 -11.87 -12.69 -10.63
CA LEU A 102 -12.28 -11.48 -9.95
C LEU A 102 -12.17 -11.64 -8.44
N GLU A 103 -11.96 -10.53 -7.74
CA GLU A 103 -12.40 -10.38 -6.36
C GLU A 103 -13.45 -9.28 -6.27
N LEU A 104 -14.59 -9.59 -5.67
CA LEU A 104 -15.73 -8.70 -5.56
C LEU A 104 -15.82 -8.08 -4.16
N SER A 105 -16.37 -6.87 -4.10
CA SER A 105 -16.73 -6.22 -2.82
C SER A 105 -18.10 -6.70 -2.32
N VAL A 106 -18.99 -7.08 -3.25
CA VAL A 106 -20.31 -7.63 -2.98
C VAL A 106 -20.44 -8.97 -3.71
N ALA A 107 -20.88 -9.99 -2.99
CA ALA A 107 -21.10 -11.33 -3.52
C ALA A 107 -21.94 -11.31 -4.80
N ASP A 108 -21.53 -12.07 -5.80
CA ASP A 108 -22.26 -12.28 -7.06
C ASP A 108 -22.62 -11.00 -7.83
N THR A 109 -21.89 -9.91 -7.58
CA THR A 109 -22.10 -8.60 -8.20
C THR A 109 -20.84 -8.18 -8.97
N PRO A 110 -20.72 -8.51 -10.27
CA PRO A 110 -19.50 -8.26 -11.06
C PRO A 110 -19.05 -6.80 -11.10
N GLU A 111 -19.98 -5.85 -11.15
CA GLU A 111 -19.67 -4.39 -11.14
C GLU A 111 -18.98 -3.92 -9.86
N SER A 112 -18.99 -4.73 -8.80
CA SER A 112 -18.31 -4.45 -7.53
C SER A 112 -16.87 -4.99 -7.46
N PHE A 113 -16.29 -5.41 -8.59
CA PHE A 113 -14.95 -6.00 -8.63
C PHE A 113 -13.89 -5.01 -8.15
N ARG A 114 -13.19 -5.38 -7.08
CA ARG A 114 -12.06 -4.60 -6.55
C ARG A 114 -10.72 -5.09 -7.08
N ARG A 115 -10.66 -6.31 -7.63
CA ARG A 115 -9.46 -6.89 -8.22
C ARG A 115 -9.83 -7.77 -9.39
N ALA A 116 -9.02 -7.76 -10.44
CA ALA A 116 -9.12 -8.66 -11.58
C ALA A 116 -7.71 -9.18 -11.92
N LEU A 117 -7.58 -10.50 -12.07
CA LEU A 117 -6.37 -11.18 -12.51
C LEU A 117 -6.62 -11.80 -13.87
N PHE A 118 -5.85 -11.37 -14.87
CA PHE A 118 -6.03 -11.84 -16.24
C PHE A 118 -5.28 -13.15 -16.48
N PRO A 119 -5.84 -14.07 -17.29
CA PRO A 119 -5.20 -15.35 -17.62
C PRO A 119 -3.99 -15.20 -18.55
N HIS A 120 -3.95 -14.13 -19.32
CA HIS A 120 -2.84 -13.69 -20.17
C HIS A 120 -2.81 -12.15 -20.16
N PRO A 121 -1.70 -11.51 -20.55
CA PRO A 121 -1.64 -10.05 -20.63
C PRO A 121 -2.76 -9.49 -21.53
N VAL A 122 -3.37 -8.39 -21.10
CA VAL A 122 -4.41 -7.64 -21.82
C VAL A 122 -3.99 -6.18 -21.89
N SER A 123 -4.13 -5.54 -23.04
CA SER A 123 -3.79 -4.13 -23.17
C SER A 123 -4.83 -3.24 -22.49
N VAL A 124 -4.42 -2.53 -21.44
CA VAL A 124 -5.24 -1.54 -20.72
C VAL A 124 -4.38 -0.31 -20.47
N ALA A 125 -4.84 0.86 -20.90
CA ALA A 125 -4.08 2.12 -20.77
C ALA A 125 -2.64 2.03 -21.33
N ASP A 126 -2.47 1.37 -22.49
CA ASP A 126 -1.17 1.11 -23.13
C ASP A 126 -0.19 0.31 -22.24
N ILE A 127 -0.72 -0.48 -21.30
CA ILE A 127 0.02 -1.42 -20.45
C ILE A 127 -0.42 -2.85 -20.77
N ASP A 128 0.54 -3.74 -20.99
CA ASP A 128 0.33 -5.19 -21.05
C ASP A 128 0.00 -5.72 -19.65
N THR A 129 -1.28 -5.61 -19.30
CA THR A 129 -1.80 -5.73 -17.94
C THR A 129 -2.06 -7.18 -17.56
N VAL A 130 -1.61 -7.57 -16.37
CA VAL A 130 -1.88 -8.88 -15.77
C VAL A 130 -2.80 -8.79 -14.57
N GLU A 131 -2.85 -7.62 -13.92
CA GLU A 131 -3.67 -7.38 -12.74
C GLU A 131 -4.22 -5.95 -12.75
N ILE A 132 -5.47 -5.82 -12.32
CA ILE A 132 -6.10 -4.53 -12.00
C ILE A 132 -6.64 -4.60 -10.58
N ALA A 133 -6.39 -3.55 -9.79
CA ALA A 133 -7.03 -3.32 -8.51
C ALA A 133 -7.75 -1.97 -8.52
N ARG A 134 -8.90 -1.89 -7.86
CA ARG A 134 -9.72 -0.67 -7.78
C ARG A 134 -10.21 -0.46 -6.35
N TYR A 135 -10.21 0.80 -5.92
CA TYR A 135 -10.99 1.20 -4.76
C TYR A 135 -12.40 1.57 -5.21
N ILE A 136 -13.41 0.91 -4.64
CA ILE A 136 -14.82 1.10 -4.99
C ILE A 136 -15.58 1.66 -3.79
N SER A 137 -16.21 2.80 -4.01
CA SER A 137 -17.19 3.39 -3.11
C SER A 137 -18.58 2.79 -3.37
N ILE A 138 -19.21 2.24 -2.33
CA ILE A 138 -20.57 1.69 -2.39
C ILE A 138 -21.57 2.81 -2.12
N LYS A 139 -22.46 3.08 -3.08
CA LYS A 139 -23.55 4.04 -2.90
C LYS A 139 -24.73 3.35 -2.25
N ILE A 140 -25.21 3.92 -1.15
CA ILE A 140 -26.40 3.45 -0.42
C ILE A 140 -27.48 4.54 -0.44
N ASN A 141 -28.75 4.11 -0.46
CA ASN A 141 -29.89 5.02 -0.24
C ASN A 141 -30.19 5.19 1.26
N GLU A 142 -31.20 6.01 1.57
CA GLU A 142 -31.67 6.26 2.95
C GLU A 142 -32.15 4.99 3.67
N ASN A 143 -32.57 3.97 2.91
CA ASN A 143 -32.98 2.66 3.43
C ASN A 143 -31.81 1.69 3.60
N TYR A 144 -30.56 2.16 3.52
CA TYR A 144 -29.33 1.35 3.59
C TYR A 144 -29.23 0.26 2.50
N GLN A 145 -29.90 0.46 1.36
CA GLN A 145 -29.82 -0.44 0.22
C GLN A 145 -28.75 0.06 -0.75
N THR A 146 -27.95 -0.85 -1.28
CA THR A 146 -26.95 -0.55 -2.30
C THR A 146 -27.63 -0.17 -3.61
N ILE A 147 -27.38 1.06 -4.08
CA ILE A 147 -27.94 1.63 -5.32
C ILE A 147 -26.91 1.75 -6.44
N GLY A 148 -25.62 1.55 -6.14
CA GLY A 148 -24.58 1.54 -7.16
C GLY A 148 -23.18 1.46 -6.58
N PHE A 149 -22.22 1.40 -7.50
CA PHE A 149 -20.79 1.37 -7.22
C PHE A 149 -20.11 2.48 -7.98
N THR A 150 -19.13 3.12 -7.39
CA THR A 150 -18.35 4.17 -8.05
C THR A 150 -16.88 3.89 -7.77
N PRO A 151 -16.07 3.59 -8.80
CA PRO A 151 -14.65 3.41 -8.61
C PRO A 151 -13.98 4.78 -8.48
N ASP A 152 -13.09 4.92 -7.50
CA ASP A 152 -12.40 6.19 -7.25
C ASP A 152 -11.03 6.20 -7.94
N ASN A 153 -10.31 5.09 -7.86
CA ASN A 153 -9.01 4.90 -8.50
C ASN A 153 -8.84 3.50 -9.09
N MET A 154 -7.83 3.36 -9.93
CA MET A 154 -7.43 2.10 -10.54
C MET A 154 -5.91 1.97 -10.52
N ARG A 155 -5.44 0.84 -10.02
CA ARG A 155 -4.03 0.43 -10.03
C ARG A 155 -3.88 -0.69 -11.05
N ILE A 156 -2.99 -0.49 -12.02
CA ILE A 156 -2.73 -1.43 -13.11
C ILE A 156 -1.32 -1.97 -12.92
N THR A 157 -1.19 -3.30 -12.89
CA THR A 157 0.11 -3.99 -12.89
C THR A 157 0.19 -4.87 -14.12
N GLY A 158 1.30 -4.77 -14.84
CA GLY A 158 1.55 -5.41 -16.10
C GLY A 158 2.95 -5.97 -16.22
N GLN A 159 3.48 -5.96 -17.44
CA GLN A 159 4.81 -6.46 -17.77
C GLN A 159 5.68 -5.37 -18.38
N GLY A 160 6.98 -5.42 -18.08
CA GLY A 160 7.98 -4.57 -18.72
C GLY A 160 7.87 -3.09 -18.36
N VAL A 161 8.05 -2.24 -19.36
CA VAL A 161 8.07 -0.78 -19.22
C VAL A 161 6.97 -0.20 -20.10
N SER A 162 6.20 0.72 -19.55
CA SER A 162 5.16 1.46 -20.28
C SER A 162 5.48 2.95 -20.29
N THR A 163 4.90 3.69 -21.24
CA THR A 163 5.03 5.15 -21.28
C THR A 163 3.71 5.77 -20.86
N GLN A 164 3.70 6.45 -19.71
CA GLN A 164 2.48 7.01 -19.12
C GLN A 164 2.65 8.51 -18.92
N SER A 165 1.75 9.30 -19.52
CA SER A 165 1.87 10.76 -19.56
C SER A 165 3.26 11.24 -20.00
N GLY A 166 3.92 10.49 -20.89
CA GLY A 166 5.28 10.71 -21.39
C GLY A 166 6.42 10.38 -20.42
N TRP A 167 6.17 9.61 -19.36
CA TRP A 167 7.18 9.08 -18.43
C TRP A 167 7.38 7.59 -18.66
N ARG A 168 8.62 7.10 -18.53
CA ARG A 168 8.89 5.66 -18.59
C ARG A 168 8.64 5.04 -17.22
N CYS A 169 7.52 4.36 -17.08
CA CYS A 169 7.10 3.71 -15.84
C CYS A 169 7.44 2.21 -15.88
N ASP A 170 7.91 1.67 -14.77
CA ASP A 170 8.04 0.22 -14.55
C ASP A 170 6.64 -0.36 -14.39
N ALA A 171 6.13 -1.01 -15.42
CA ALA A 171 4.78 -1.57 -15.43
C ALA A 171 4.66 -2.83 -14.56
N THR A 172 5.78 -3.39 -14.08
CA THR A 172 5.75 -4.49 -13.10
C THR A 172 5.36 -4.00 -11.69
N GLN A 173 5.42 -2.69 -11.47
CA GLN A 173 4.87 -2.01 -10.30
C GLN A 173 3.51 -1.40 -10.62
N PRO A 174 2.64 -1.16 -9.62
CA PRO A 174 1.35 -0.53 -9.86
C PRO A 174 1.48 0.86 -10.47
N VAL A 175 0.82 1.07 -11.61
CA VAL A 175 0.56 2.38 -12.21
C VAL A 175 -0.85 2.80 -11.85
N GLU A 176 -1.02 3.98 -11.26
CA GLU A 176 -2.30 4.41 -10.72
C GLU A 176 -2.93 5.53 -11.55
N PHE A 177 -4.24 5.44 -11.70
CA PHE A 177 -5.09 6.36 -12.43
C PHE A 177 -6.30 6.74 -11.58
N ASP A 178 -6.68 8.01 -11.64
CA ASP A 178 -7.97 8.45 -11.14
C ASP A 178 -9.05 8.06 -12.14
N LEU A 179 -10.24 7.72 -11.63
CA LEU A 179 -11.35 7.29 -12.45
C LEU A 179 -12.50 8.30 -12.44
N LYS A 180 -13.25 8.32 -13.53
CA LYS A 180 -14.56 8.93 -13.63
C LYS A 180 -15.61 8.00 -12.99
N PRO A 181 -16.80 8.52 -12.64
CA PRO A 181 -17.84 7.70 -12.04
C PRO A 181 -18.33 6.50 -12.89
N ASP A 182 -18.11 6.55 -14.20
CA ASP A 182 -18.43 5.48 -15.16
C ASP A 182 -17.31 4.42 -15.29
N GLY A 183 -16.22 4.57 -14.54
CA GLY A 183 -15.04 3.69 -14.58
C GLY A 183 -14.02 4.02 -15.67
N GLY A 184 -14.24 5.05 -16.48
CA GLY A 184 -13.26 5.54 -17.44
C GLY A 184 -12.09 6.25 -16.75
N ILE A 185 -10.89 6.16 -17.33
CA ILE A 185 -9.72 6.89 -16.81
C ILE A 185 -9.95 8.40 -16.95
N SER A 186 -9.76 9.14 -15.85
CA SER A 186 -9.81 10.61 -15.84
C SER A 186 -8.41 11.22 -15.97
N ALA A 187 -7.45 10.74 -15.18
CA ALA A 187 -6.10 11.25 -15.13
C ALA A 187 -5.10 10.18 -14.68
N PHE A 188 -3.84 10.32 -15.11
CA PHE A 188 -2.71 9.63 -14.50
C PHE A 188 -2.45 10.20 -13.10
N SER A 189 -2.13 9.33 -12.14
CA SER A 189 -1.89 9.72 -10.75
C SER A 189 -0.46 9.44 -10.30
N THR A 190 0.00 8.19 -10.36
CA THR A 190 1.35 7.83 -9.90
C THR A 190 1.92 6.60 -10.62
N CYS A 191 3.24 6.52 -10.70
CA CYS A 191 3.96 5.31 -11.08
C CYS A 191 5.37 5.26 -10.48
N ILE A 192 5.99 4.08 -10.47
CA ILE A 192 7.41 3.94 -10.23
C ILE A 192 8.15 4.05 -11.57
N LEU A 193 9.18 4.89 -11.64
CA LEU A 193 9.96 5.10 -12.85
C LEU A 193 10.87 3.90 -13.16
N ALA A 194 10.91 3.54 -14.44
CA ALA A 194 11.91 2.67 -15.01
C ALA A 194 13.21 3.45 -15.32
N ASP A 195 14.23 2.74 -15.78
CA ASP A 195 15.49 3.36 -16.23
C ASP A 195 15.30 4.27 -17.46
N GLY A 196 16.18 5.27 -17.55
CA GLY A 196 16.33 6.14 -18.72
C GLY A 196 15.45 7.39 -18.74
N ASN A 197 14.86 7.78 -17.60
CA ASN A 197 14.21 9.08 -17.48
C ASN A 197 15.27 10.17 -17.21
N VAL A 198 15.29 11.20 -18.06
CA VAL A 198 16.16 12.38 -17.91
C VAL A 198 15.28 13.62 -18.05
N ILE A 199 15.39 14.54 -17.09
CA ILE A 199 14.63 15.81 -17.06
C ILE A 199 15.59 16.94 -16.71
N ASP A 200 15.51 18.07 -17.41
CA ASP A 200 16.39 19.23 -17.15
C ASP A 200 17.89 18.87 -16.95
N GLY A 201 18.40 17.89 -17.71
CA GLY A 201 19.77 17.35 -17.56
C GLY A 201 19.99 16.39 -16.38
N ILE A 202 19.03 16.25 -15.47
CA ILE A 202 19.05 15.37 -14.30
C ILE A 202 18.64 13.96 -14.71
N SER A 203 19.53 12.99 -14.49
CA SER A 203 19.24 11.58 -14.68
C SER A 203 18.55 11.02 -13.44
N LEU A 204 17.30 10.57 -13.60
CA LEU A 204 16.52 10.02 -12.49
C LEU A 204 16.82 8.53 -12.30
N PRO A 205 17.09 8.07 -11.06
CA PRO A 205 17.33 6.66 -10.81
C PRO A 205 16.04 5.85 -11.00
N LYS A 206 16.17 4.60 -11.50
CA LYS A 206 15.07 3.64 -11.46
C LYS A 206 14.58 3.46 -10.03
N GLY A 207 13.26 3.29 -9.88
CA GLY A 207 12.62 3.18 -8.58
C GLY A 207 12.12 4.51 -8.04
N THR A 208 12.44 5.64 -8.68
CA THR A 208 11.88 6.95 -8.33
C THR A 208 10.35 6.91 -8.40
N SER A 209 9.69 7.29 -7.32
CA SER A 209 8.24 7.42 -7.28
C SER A 209 7.83 8.73 -7.92
N LEU A 210 7.01 8.68 -8.97
CA LEU A 210 6.46 9.84 -9.66
C LEU A 210 4.99 10.00 -9.31
N ARG A 211 4.57 11.20 -8.93
CA ARG A 211 3.16 11.56 -8.71
C ARG A 211 2.79 12.83 -9.46
N SER A 212 1.62 12.83 -10.10
CA SER A 212 1.03 14.05 -10.66
C SER A 212 0.58 14.99 -9.54
N SER A 213 0.73 16.28 -9.75
CA SER A 213 0.35 17.33 -8.80
C SER A 213 -0.52 18.38 -9.47
N THR A 214 -1.41 18.99 -8.69
CA THR A 214 -2.16 20.19 -9.08
C THR A 214 -1.57 21.45 -8.45
N GLY A 215 -0.43 21.34 -7.77
CA GLY A 215 0.15 22.37 -6.93
C GLY A 215 -0.44 22.38 -5.51
N ASN A 216 0.38 22.74 -4.53
CA ASN A 216 -0.13 23.01 -3.18
C ASN A 216 -0.90 24.33 -3.16
N VAL A 217 -2.08 24.33 -2.56
CA VAL A 217 -2.89 25.53 -2.35
C VAL A 217 -2.64 26.06 -0.94
N TYR A 218 -2.21 27.32 -0.84
CA TYR A 218 -1.89 27.98 0.41
C TYR A 218 -3.06 28.85 0.91
N THR A 219 -3.00 29.26 2.18
CA THR A 219 -4.04 30.07 2.84
C THR A 219 -4.20 31.47 2.24
N ASP A 220 -3.18 31.96 1.55
CA ASP A 220 -3.18 33.22 0.79
C ASP A 220 -3.75 33.06 -0.63
N GLY A 221 -4.20 31.86 -1.00
CA GLY A 221 -4.73 31.54 -2.34
C GLY A 221 -3.65 31.29 -3.38
N PHE A 222 -2.36 31.34 -3.03
CA PHE A 222 -1.28 30.97 -3.94
C PHE A 222 -1.35 29.46 -4.23
N VAL A 223 -1.11 29.09 -5.49
CA VAL A 223 -1.04 27.69 -5.94
C VAL A 223 0.32 27.47 -6.58
N ASP A 224 1.06 26.48 -6.11
CA ASP A 224 2.34 26.12 -6.73
C ASP A 224 2.15 25.70 -8.21
N SER A 225 3.14 26.01 -9.04
CA SER A 225 3.14 25.60 -10.44
C SER A 225 3.61 24.16 -10.66
N ASP A 226 3.93 23.41 -9.60
CA ASP A 226 4.34 22.01 -9.76
C ASP A 226 3.21 21.16 -10.34
N ARG A 227 3.57 20.33 -11.32
CA ARG A 227 2.70 19.35 -11.97
C ARG A 227 3.19 17.93 -11.77
N TRP A 228 4.44 17.77 -11.34
CA TRP A 228 5.04 16.48 -11.03
C TRP A 228 5.83 16.58 -9.74
N VAL A 229 5.70 15.58 -8.89
CA VAL A 229 6.50 15.41 -7.69
C VAL A 229 7.21 14.06 -7.80
N LEU A 230 8.52 14.06 -7.58
CA LEU A 230 9.34 12.87 -7.66
C LEU A 230 10.07 12.64 -6.35
N ASP A 231 10.00 11.43 -5.83
CA ASP A 231 10.73 11.00 -4.65
C ASP A 231 11.71 9.91 -5.06
N THR A 232 13.01 10.19 -4.96
CA THR A 232 14.04 9.21 -5.31
C THR A 232 14.13 8.11 -4.26
N PRO A 233 14.57 6.89 -4.62
CA PRO A 233 14.77 5.82 -3.64
C PRO A 233 15.75 6.24 -2.55
N GLU A 234 15.53 5.78 -1.32
CA GLU A 234 16.43 6.05 -0.19
C GLU A 234 17.86 5.59 -0.51
N GLY A 235 18.84 6.44 -0.17
CA GLY A 235 20.27 6.18 -0.39
C GLY A 235 20.74 6.20 -1.84
N GLN A 236 19.89 6.52 -2.82
CA GLN A 236 20.33 6.81 -4.19
C GLN A 236 20.87 8.23 -4.29
N ILE A 237 22.03 8.36 -4.92
CA ILE A 237 22.67 9.66 -5.18
C ILE A 237 22.19 10.19 -6.52
N VAL A 238 21.74 11.45 -6.53
CA VAL A 238 21.34 12.19 -7.72
C VAL A 238 22.23 13.41 -7.85
N HIS A 239 22.85 13.56 -9.01
CA HIS A 239 23.65 14.73 -9.34
C HIS A 239 22.76 15.84 -9.90
N ILE A 240 22.74 17.00 -9.24
CA ILE A 240 21.96 18.17 -9.65
C ILE A 240 22.81 19.42 -9.51
N ASP A 241 22.97 20.15 -10.62
CA ASP A 241 23.93 21.25 -10.74
C ASP A 241 25.32 20.78 -10.26
N ASP A 242 25.92 21.40 -9.24
CA ASP A 242 27.21 20.95 -8.70
C ASP A 242 27.07 19.95 -7.53
N PHE A 243 25.86 19.60 -7.10
CA PHE A 243 25.61 18.86 -5.85
C PHE A 243 25.30 17.38 -6.09
N ASP A 244 25.94 16.53 -5.30
CA ASP A 244 25.54 15.13 -5.14
C ASP A 244 24.60 15.01 -3.93
N LEU A 245 23.37 14.59 -4.23
CA LEU A 245 22.24 14.67 -3.30
C LEU A 245 21.61 13.30 -3.04
N GLU A 246 21.20 13.07 -1.80
CA GLU A 246 20.43 11.88 -1.37
C GLU A 246 19.06 12.29 -0.79
N ASP A 247 18.15 11.32 -0.67
CA ASP A 247 16.77 11.49 -0.17
C ASP A 247 16.02 12.66 -0.86
N VAL A 248 16.12 12.71 -2.19
CA VAL A 248 15.69 13.86 -2.99
C VAL A 248 14.19 13.81 -3.31
N THR A 249 13.47 14.87 -2.93
CA THR A 249 12.10 15.16 -3.39
C THR A 249 12.14 16.36 -4.35
N LEU A 250 11.91 16.09 -5.64
CA LEU A 250 11.85 17.08 -6.71
C LEU A 250 10.41 17.49 -6.98
N ALA A 251 10.20 18.74 -7.35
CA ALA A 251 8.96 19.20 -7.95
C ALA A 251 9.28 19.84 -9.32
N LEU A 252 8.54 19.41 -10.35
CA LEU A 252 8.69 19.93 -11.71
C LEU A 252 7.42 20.65 -12.15
N ASP A 253 7.57 21.64 -13.02
CA ASP A 253 6.45 22.35 -13.63
C ASP A 253 5.75 21.53 -14.74
N GLY A 254 4.78 22.14 -15.42
CA GLY A 254 4.07 21.50 -16.53
C GLY A 254 4.92 21.18 -17.76
N GLU A 255 6.04 21.87 -17.94
CA GLU A 255 7.02 21.65 -19.01
C GLU A 255 8.11 20.65 -18.61
N ARG A 256 8.05 20.15 -17.37
CA ARG A 256 9.03 19.25 -16.72
C ARG A 256 10.39 19.91 -16.45
N ASN A 257 10.42 21.22 -16.31
CA ASN A 257 11.59 21.91 -15.80
C ASN A 257 11.64 21.80 -14.27
N LEU A 258 12.84 21.80 -13.71
CA LEU A 258 13.01 21.78 -12.25
C LEU A 258 12.44 23.06 -11.64
N TYR A 259 11.36 22.92 -10.88
CA TYR A 259 10.71 24.04 -10.20
C TYR A 259 11.22 24.21 -8.77
N GLU A 260 11.37 23.12 -8.03
CA GLU A 260 11.79 23.15 -6.63
C GLU A 260 12.46 21.83 -6.24
N ILE A 261 13.43 21.89 -5.33
CA ILE A 261 13.86 20.72 -4.55
C ILE A 261 13.34 20.93 -3.14
N ARG A 262 12.27 20.21 -2.82
CA ARG A 262 11.54 20.33 -1.54
C ARG A 262 12.36 19.77 -0.38
N ARG A 263 13.12 18.71 -0.66
CA ARG A 263 13.99 18.01 0.29
C ARG A 263 15.15 17.40 -0.48
N ALA A 264 16.34 17.53 0.09
CA ALA A 264 17.52 16.78 -0.29
C ALA A 264 18.54 16.90 0.86
N ARG A 265 19.52 16.00 0.85
CA ARG A 265 20.68 16.06 1.73
C ARG A 265 21.95 15.93 0.90
N LEU A 266 23.03 16.56 1.34
CA LEU A 266 24.33 16.34 0.75
C LEU A 266 24.79 14.90 1.00
N SER A 267 25.15 14.15 -0.05
CA SER A 267 25.69 12.79 0.13
C SER A 267 27.15 12.80 0.61
N GLU A 268 27.86 13.90 0.38
CA GLU A 268 29.26 14.08 0.75
C GLU A 268 29.54 15.46 1.36
N GLU A 269 30.71 15.60 1.99
CA GLU A 269 31.15 16.90 2.52
C GLU A 269 31.35 17.88 1.37
N LYS A 270 30.77 19.08 1.48
CA LYS A 270 30.90 20.12 0.47
C LYS A 270 31.18 21.49 1.08
N MET A 271 32.03 22.25 0.40
CA MET A 271 32.25 23.66 0.72
C MET A 271 31.09 24.49 0.15
N VAL A 272 30.38 25.19 1.03
CA VAL A 272 29.24 26.06 0.73
C VAL A 272 29.67 27.47 1.11
N GLY A 273 30.10 28.25 0.11
CA GLY A 273 30.81 29.50 0.36
C GLY A 273 32.15 29.25 1.06
N THR A 274 32.32 29.81 2.25
CA THR A 274 33.51 29.58 3.10
C THR A 274 33.29 28.56 4.20
N GLU A 275 32.07 28.01 4.32
CA GLU A 275 31.72 27.05 5.36
C GLU A 275 31.75 25.62 4.81
N ARG A 276 32.07 24.68 5.69
CA ARG A 276 32.12 23.27 5.38
C ARG A 276 30.82 22.63 5.84
N SER A 277 30.06 22.08 4.90
CA SER A 277 28.83 21.35 5.18
C SER A 277 29.09 19.84 5.13
N PRO A 278 28.89 19.11 6.23
CA PRO A 278 29.09 17.66 6.25
C PRO A 278 28.00 16.92 5.43
N PRO A 279 28.20 15.62 5.15
CA PRO A 279 27.14 14.75 4.63
C PRO A 279 25.91 14.78 5.53
N GLY A 280 24.72 14.64 4.94
CA GLY A 280 23.45 14.72 5.64
C GLY A 280 22.93 16.14 5.88
N THR A 281 23.71 17.19 5.56
CA THR A 281 23.25 18.59 5.61
C THR A 281 22.04 18.77 4.69
N GLU A 282 20.96 19.32 5.25
CA GLU A 282 19.74 19.58 4.48
C GLU A 282 19.95 20.73 3.50
N ILE A 283 19.53 20.51 2.26
CA ILE A 283 19.62 21.49 1.18
C ILE A 283 18.32 21.48 0.38
N ARG A 284 17.88 22.68 -0.02
CA ARG A 284 16.67 22.88 -0.82
C ARG A 284 16.97 23.83 -1.98
N LEU A 285 16.24 23.71 -3.07
CA LEU A 285 16.33 24.64 -4.21
C LEU A 285 15.01 25.37 -4.35
N ASN A 286 15.09 26.68 -4.53
CA ASN A 286 13.95 27.54 -4.81
C ASN A 286 12.85 27.44 -3.72
N SER A 287 13.24 27.30 -2.45
CA SER A 287 12.30 27.14 -1.34
C SER A 287 11.32 28.32 -1.22
N ARG A 288 10.02 28.04 -1.04
CA ARG A 288 8.96 29.07 -0.89
C ARG A 288 9.30 30.14 0.14
N HIS A 289 9.97 29.77 1.24
CA HIS A 289 10.29 30.69 2.34
C HIS A 289 11.23 31.82 1.94
N ILE A 290 12.09 31.60 0.95
CA ILE A 290 13.11 32.58 0.53
C ILE A 290 12.98 33.01 -0.93
N ARG A 291 12.17 32.30 -1.74
CA ARG A 291 12.04 32.51 -3.18
C ARG A 291 11.61 33.92 -3.58
N GLY A 292 10.85 34.62 -2.72
CA GLY A 292 10.44 36.00 -2.97
C GLY A 292 11.63 36.94 -3.12
N ASP A 293 12.63 36.77 -2.25
CA ASP A 293 13.86 37.59 -2.25
C ASP A 293 14.98 36.96 -3.08
N TYR A 294 15.03 35.63 -3.13
CA TYR A 294 16.09 34.83 -3.77
C TYR A 294 15.48 33.77 -4.71
N PRO A 295 14.92 34.17 -5.87
CA PRO A 295 14.31 33.23 -6.79
C PRO A 295 15.36 32.28 -7.39
N GLY A 296 15.06 30.97 -7.39
CA GLY A 296 15.95 29.94 -7.94
C GLY A 296 17.24 29.71 -7.14
N ALA A 297 17.31 30.21 -5.90
CA ALA A 297 18.47 30.05 -5.04
C ALA A 297 18.46 28.71 -4.29
N TRP A 298 19.65 28.19 -4.00
CA TRP A 298 19.86 27.09 -3.06
C TRP A 298 19.78 27.61 -1.62
N TRP A 299 19.20 26.83 -0.73
CA TRP A 299 19.13 27.09 0.70
C TRP A 299 19.73 25.91 1.46
N VAL A 300 20.89 26.13 2.06
CA VAL A 300 21.64 25.12 2.82
C VAL A 300 21.44 25.39 4.30
N MET A 301 20.86 24.44 5.02
CA MET A 301 20.62 24.55 6.46
C MET A 301 21.75 23.86 7.20
N GLN A 302 22.67 24.64 7.77
CA GLN A 302 23.81 24.05 8.49
C GLN A 302 23.31 23.24 9.69
N PRO A 303 24.03 22.15 10.05
CA PRO A 303 23.77 21.46 11.30
C PRO A 303 23.97 22.42 12.48
N ALA A 304 23.22 22.19 13.55
CA ALA A 304 23.41 22.96 14.78
C ALA A 304 24.83 22.73 15.31
N ASP A 305 25.48 23.81 15.70
CA ASP A 305 26.85 23.77 16.20
C ASP A 305 26.85 23.28 17.65
N ASP A 306 26.96 21.97 17.87
CA ASP A 306 26.99 21.33 19.20
C ASP A 306 28.16 21.82 20.08
N THR A 307 29.09 22.58 19.52
CA THR A 307 30.26 23.13 20.23
C THR A 307 30.01 24.49 20.90
N ARG A 308 28.89 25.18 20.60
CA ARG A 308 28.50 26.42 21.29
C ARG A 308 27.47 26.15 22.37
N SER A 309 27.89 26.22 23.63
CA SER A 309 27.02 26.16 24.81
C SER A 309 25.97 27.30 24.80
N GLY A 310 24.80 27.02 24.24
CA GLY A 310 23.61 27.89 24.16
C GLY A 310 22.56 27.24 23.25
N PRO A 311 21.30 27.71 23.20
CA PRO A 311 20.39 27.28 22.14
C PRO A 311 21.02 27.69 20.81
N GLY A 312 21.63 26.72 20.10
CA GLY A 312 22.41 26.98 18.91
C GLY A 312 21.54 27.60 17.83
N SER A 313 21.79 28.85 17.45
CA SER A 313 21.13 29.48 16.31
C SER A 313 21.53 28.71 15.06
N ARG A 314 20.56 28.12 14.36
CA ARG A 314 20.83 27.40 13.13
C ARG A 314 21.16 28.42 12.06
N GLN A 315 22.38 28.38 11.55
CA GLN A 315 22.77 29.22 10.42
C GLN A 315 22.33 28.53 9.13
N SER A 316 21.86 29.32 8.18
CA SER A 316 21.60 28.84 6.84
C SER A 316 22.22 29.76 5.81
N ILE A 317 22.67 29.18 4.70
CA ILE A 317 23.35 29.89 3.63
C ILE A 317 22.47 29.84 2.39
N VAL A 318 22.27 30.99 1.77
CA VAL A 318 21.58 31.12 0.50
C VAL A 318 22.62 31.27 -0.61
N LEU A 319 22.58 30.39 -1.60
CA LEU A 319 23.47 30.43 -2.76
C LEU A 319 22.70 30.71 -4.04
N SER A 320 23.34 31.38 -5.00
CA SER A 320 22.87 31.42 -6.38
C SER A 320 22.83 30.00 -6.97
N ARG A 321 22.11 29.78 -8.08
CA ARG A 321 22.12 28.47 -8.76
C ARG A 321 23.54 28.02 -9.16
N HIS A 322 24.46 28.96 -9.35
CA HIS A 322 25.86 28.72 -9.70
C HIS A 322 26.80 28.61 -8.48
N GLY A 323 26.26 28.66 -7.25
CA GLY A 323 27.03 28.45 -6.03
C GLY A 323 27.58 29.71 -5.35
N ASP A 324 27.29 30.91 -5.85
CA ASP A 324 27.73 32.16 -5.21
C ASP A 324 26.93 32.43 -3.93
N VAL A 325 27.58 32.85 -2.84
CA VAL A 325 26.87 33.23 -1.61
C VAL A 325 26.08 34.51 -1.82
N LEU A 326 24.76 34.44 -1.65
CA LEU A 326 23.85 35.59 -1.72
C LEU A 326 23.55 36.16 -0.34
N ALA A 327 23.37 35.30 0.67
CA ALA A 327 23.09 35.71 2.04
C ALA A 327 23.44 34.61 3.05
N THR A 328 23.63 35.02 4.30
CA THR A 328 23.68 34.13 5.47
C THR A 328 22.53 34.54 6.40
N LEU A 329 21.65 33.60 6.72
CA LEU A 329 20.49 33.80 7.57
C LEU A 329 20.71 33.10 8.91
N SER A 330 20.34 33.77 10.00
CA SER A 330 20.33 33.18 11.34
C SER A 330 18.88 32.90 11.72
N GLU A 331 18.53 31.65 12.04
CA GLU A 331 17.22 31.28 12.60
C GLU A 331 17.15 31.48 14.12
#